data_AF-A0A3B9MWT9-F1
#
_entry.id   AF-A0A3B9MWT9-F1
#
_cell.length_a   1.000
_cell.length_b   1.000
_cell.length_c   1.000
_cell.angle_alpha   90.00
_cell.angle_beta   90.00
_cell.angle_gamma   90.00
#
_symmetry.space_group_name_H-M   'P 1'
#
loop_
_entity.id
_entity.type
_entity.pdbx_description
1 polymer ?
#
loop_
_entity_poly.entity_id
_entity_poly.type
_entity_poly.pdbx_seq_one_letter_code
_entity_poly.pdbx_strand_id
1 'polypeptide(L)'
;MKERKDYEMKAEIVVKQLKAKLYELEAKALEAKQNAKSSIEDLESKLNSLKNQREKLDQKFSDLKAASKDKWDSLVLDFEEFIDIVNADKNSFSEKAEVWINDLNKKLEELEEKTIIASEDLKVKLKEQVENIKTYKTSLEKKLTEIKESQDHNWHKVKDGFEENLSKIKKSINKAFDYIKE
;
A
#
# COMPACT_ATOMS: atom_id res chain seq x y z
N MET A 1 -13.61 24.90 -3.41
CA MET A 1 -12.51 25.54 -2.63
C MET A 1 -12.68 25.38 -1.12
N LYS A 2 -13.88 25.62 -0.56
CA LYS A 2 -14.15 25.38 0.87
C LYS A 2 -13.99 23.91 1.27
N GLU A 3 -14.57 22.99 0.49
CA GLU A 3 -14.47 21.53 0.72
C GLU A 3 -13.03 21.00 0.72
N ARG A 4 -12.18 21.48 -0.21
CA ARG A 4 -10.75 21.10 -0.24
C ARG A 4 -10.01 21.58 1.00
N LYS A 5 -10.18 22.84 1.42
CA LYS A 5 -9.53 23.36 2.63
C LYS A 5 -10.02 22.65 3.89
N ASP A 6 -11.31 22.35 3.97
CA ASP A 6 -11.90 21.60 5.08
C ASP A 6 -11.33 20.17 5.14
N TYR A 7 -11.13 19.54 3.98
CA TYR A 7 -10.47 18.24 3.88
C TYR A 7 -9.01 18.31 4.32
N GLU A 8 -8.22 19.25 3.78
CA GLU A 8 -6.80 19.44 4.14
C GLU A 8 -6.62 19.62 5.66
N MET A 9 -7.51 20.38 6.31
CA MET A 9 -7.47 20.56 7.77
C MET A 9 -7.75 19.25 8.51
N LYS A 10 -8.76 18.47 8.09
CA LYS A 10 -9.06 17.15 8.68
C LYS A 10 -7.90 16.18 8.48
N ALA A 11 -7.35 16.12 7.27
CA ALA A 11 -6.19 15.32 6.93
C ALA A 11 -4.97 15.70 7.79
N GLU A 12 -4.71 16.99 8.00
CA GLU A 12 -3.63 17.46 8.87
C GLU A 12 -3.79 16.98 10.32
N ILE A 13 -5.01 17.02 10.85
CA ILE A 13 -5.32 16.53 12.21
C ILE A 13 -5.02 15.03 12.30
N VAL A 14 -5.50 14.23 11.33
CA VAL A 14 -5.27 12.79 11.30
C VAL A 14 -3.77 12.47 11.18
N VAL A 15 -3.03 13.20 10.33
CA VAL A 15 -1.58 13.03 10.20
C VAL A 15 -0.88 13.28 11.52
N LYS A 16 -1.21 14.37 12.22
CA LYS A 16 -0.62 14.69 13.53
C LYS A 16 -0.91 13.59 14.57
N GLN A 17 -2.14 13.09 14.61
CA GLN A 17 -2.53 12.00 15.52
C GLN A 17 -1.76 10.71 15.22
N LEU A 18 -1.69 10.32 13.94
CA LEU A 18 -0.94 9.14 13.50
C LEU A 18 0.55 9.25 13.80
N LYS A 19 1.16 10.41 13.55
CA LYS A 19 2.57 10.64 13.87
C LYS A 19 2.83 10.51 15.36
N ALA A 20 1.97 11.08 16.21
CA ALA A 20 2.12 10.96 17.66
C ALA A 20 2.11 9.47 18.10
N LYS A 21 1.17 8.68 17.55
CA LYS A 21 1.10 7.23 17.78
C LYS A 21 2.34 6.49 17.28
N LEU A 22 2.83 6.80 16.08
CA LEU A 22 4.04 6.19 15.53
C LEU A 22 5.27 6.50 16.39
N TYR A 23 5.44 7.75 16.85
CA TYR A 23 6.51 8.13 17.77
C TYR A 23 6.45 7.39 19.10
N GLU A 24 5.25 7.23 19.68
CA GLU A 24 5.08 6.47 20.91
C GLU A 24 5.48 5.00 20.73
N LEU A 25 5.12 4.39 19.59
CA LEU A 25 5.50 3.02 19.25
C LEU A 25 7.00 2.88 19.00
N GLU A 26 7.63 3.84 18.33
CA GLU A 26 9.08 3.90 18.13
C GLU A 26 9.82 3.99 19.47
N ALA A 27 9.37 4.85 20.38
CA ALA A 27 9.96 4.99 21.70
C ALA A 27 9.88 3.68 22.49
N LYS A 28 8.71 3.02 22.51
CA LYS A 28 8.53 1.70 23.15
C LYS A 28 9.42 0.63 22.53
N ALA A 29 9.57 0.61 21.21
CA ALA A 29 10.44 -0.35 20.52
C ALA A 29 11.93 -0.08 20.81
N LEU A 30 12.35 1.18 20.93
CA LEU A 30 13.71 1.56 21.33
C LEU A 30 14.01 1.15 22.78
N GLU A 31 13.08 1.39 23.70
CA GLU A 31 13.21 0.96 25.10
C GLU A 31 13.31 -0.56 25.21
N ALA A 32 12.44 -1.29 24.51
CA ALA A 32 12.50 -2.75 24.43
C ALA A 32 13.85 -3.23 23.86
N LYS A 33 14.39 -2.53 22.85
CA LYS A 33 15.69 -2.88 22.23
C LYS A 33 16.85 -2.69 23.21
N GLN A 34 16.82 -1.63 24.02
CA GLN A 34 17.84 -1.40 25.05
C GLN A 34 17.81 -2.47 26.16
N ASN A 35 16.62 -3.00 26.46
CA ASN A 35 16.41 -3.99 27.52
C ASN A 35 16.59 -5.45 27.05
N ALA A 36 16.63 -5.71 25.74
CA ALA A 36 16.69 -7.06 25.18
C ALA A 36 18.14 -7.57 24.96
N LYS A 37 18.43 -8.81 25.38
CA LYS A 37 19.75 -9.47 25.16
C LYS A 37 19.90 -10.21 23.82
N SER A 38 18.83 -10.54 23.11
CA SER A 38 18.93 -11.42 21.91
C SER A 38 17.86 -11.28 20.82
N SER A 39 16.94 -10.32 20.88
CA SER A 39 15.87 -10.11 19.86
C SER A 39 15.94 -8.72 19.23
N ILE A 40 17.14 -8.27 18.89
CA ILE A 40 17.41 -6.92 18.38
C ILE A 40 16.93 -6.77 16.92
N GLU A 41 17.05 -7.80 16.10
CA GLU A 41 16.72 -7.74 14.67
C GLU A 41 15.23 -7.46 14.42
N ASP A 42 14.32 -8.11 15.14
CA ASP A 42 12.87 -7.89 15.01
C ASP A 42 12.48 -6.46 15.43
N LEU A 43 13.11 -5.96 16.50
CA LEU A 43 12.89 -4.60 16.99
C LEU A 43 13.43 -3.55 16.02
N GLU A 44 14.57 -3.82 15.37
CA GLU A 44 15.10 -2.99 14.30
C GLU A 44 14.18 -2.96 13.07
N SER A 45 13.68 -4.12 12.65
CA SER A 45 12.69 -4.21 11.57
C SER A 45 11.44 -3.41 11.89
N LYS A 46 10.91 -3.52 13.12
CA LYS A 46 9.75 -2.76 13.56
C LYS A 46 10.02 -1.25 13.58
N LEU A 47 11.17 -0.83 14.11
CA LEU A 47 11.58 0.58 14.13
C LEU A 47 11.70 1.16 12.72
N ASN A 48 12.30 0.42 11.79
CA ASN A 48 12.41 0.85 10.40
C ASN A 48 11.03 0.94 9.73
N SER A 49 10.14 -0.02 9.97
CA SER A 49 8.76 0.02 9.45
C SER A 49 7.99 1.24 9.96
N LEU A 50 8.03 1.51 11.28
CA LEU A 50 7.38 2.68 11.88
C LEU A 50 7.93 4.00 11.33
N LYS A 51 9.25 4.11 11.21
CA LYS A 51 9.93 5.28 10.65
C LYS A 51 9.51 5.49 9.19
N ASN A 52 9.48 4.43 8.38
CA ASN A 52 9.07 4.48 6.98
C ASN A 52 7.59 4.90 6.85
N GLN A 53 6.70 4.40 7.71
CA GLN A 53 5.30 4.80 7.71
C GLN A 53 5.14 6.29 8.03
N ARG A 54 5.90 6.80 9.01
CA ARG A 54 5.92 8.21 9.38
C ARG A 54 6.39 9.10 8.21
N GLU A 55 7.48 8.71 7.55
CA GLU A 55 8.03 9.45 6.40
C GLU A 55 7.08 9.43 5.19
N LYS A 56 6.50 8.26 4.86
CA LYS A 56 5.48 8.14 3.81
C LYS A 56 4.23 8.97 4.10
N LEU A 57 3.82 9.06 5.38
CA LEU A 57 2.68 9.87 5.79
C LEU A 57 2.92 11.35 5.50
N ASP A 58 4.11 11.85 5.83
CA ASP A 58 4.51 13.23 5.53
C ASP A 58 4.58 13.48 4.02
N GLN A 59 5.16 12.54 3.27
CA GLN A 59 5.28 12.64 1.82
C GLN A 59 3.91 12.71 1.14
N LYS A 60 3.02 11.73 1.41
CA LYS A 60 1.68 11.67 0.81
C LYS A 60 0.82 12.88 1.18
N PHE A 61 0.91 13.35 2.43
CA PHE A 61 0.19 14.57 2.82
C PHE A 61 0.74 15.81 2.11
N SER A 62 2.06 15.91 1.93
CA SER A 62 2.68 16.98 1.16
C SER A 62 2.23 16.95 -0.31
N ASP A 63 2.22 15.77 -0.93
CA ASP A 63 1.78 15.56 -2.31
C ASP A 63 0.30 15.94 -2.49
N LEU A 64 -0.55 15.56 -1.54
CA LEU A 64 -1.96 15.94 -1.50
C LEU A 64 -2.12 17.47 -1.45
N LYS A 65 -1.41 18.16 -0.55
CA LYS A 65 -1.49 19.64 -0.47
C LYS A 65 -1.03 20.31 -1.77
N ALA A 66 0.00 19.75 -2.41
CA ALA A 66 0.55 20.27 -3.66
C ALA A 66 -0.27 19.86 -4.90
N ALA A 67 -1.29 19.00 -4.74
CA ALA A 67 -2.05 18.45 -5.85
C ALA A 67 -2.75 19.52 -6.68
N SER A 68 -2.63 19.39 -8.00
CA SER A 68 -3.46 20.09 -8.97
C SER A 68 -4.90 19.58 -8.91
N LYS A 69 -5.85 20.33 -9.50
CA LYS A 69 -7.28 19.98 -9.45
C LYS A 69 -7.58 18.62 -10.11
N ASP A 70 -6.87 18.29 -11.17
CA ASP A 70 -7.00 17.04 -11.93
C ASP A 70 -6.40 15.81 -11.23
N LYS A 71 -5.50 16.02 -10.26
CA LYS A 71 -4.88 14.93 -9.48
C LYS A 71 -5.42 14.83 -8.05
N TRP A 72 -6.28 15.76 -7.65
CA TRP A 72 -6.78 15.85 -6.28
C TRP A 72 -7.49 14.56 -5.86
N ASP A 73 -8.45 14.09 -6.65
CA ASP A 73 -9.27 12.93 -6.27
C ASP A 73 -8.44 11.65 -6.17
N SER A 74 -7.48 11.44 -7.09
CA SER A 74 -6.61 10.27 -7.04
C SER A 74 -5.64 10.30 -5.85
N LEU A 75 -5.11 11.48 -5.50
CA LEU A 75 -4.23 11.63 -4.35
C LEU A 75 -4.99 11.56 -3.02
N VAL A 76 -6.24 12.01 -2.96
CA VAL A 76 -7.13 11.79 -1.80
C VAL A 76 -7.31 10.29 -1.57
N LEU A 77 -7.68 9.53 -2.60
CA LEU A 77 -7.88 8.08 -2.48
C LEU A 77 -6.59 7.37 -2.05
N ASP A 78 -5.44 7.71 -2.66
CA ASP A 78 -4.14 7.12 -2.32
C ASP A 78 -3.66 7.51 -0.89
N PHE A 79 -4.10 8.65 -0.38
CA PHE A 79 -3.82 9.10 0.98
C PHE A 79 -4.72 8.41 2.01
N GLU A 80 -6.02 8.30 1.75
CA GLU A 80 -6.99 7.61 2.60
C GLU A 80 -6.66 6.13 2.72
N GLU A 81 -6.34 5.47 1.60
CA GLU A 81 -5.89 4.08 1.59
C GLU A 81 -4.63 3.90 2.44
N PHE A 82 -3.70 4.86 2.40
CA PHE A 82 -2.50 4.80 3.22
C PHE A 82 -2.76 5.04 4.71
N ILE A 83 -3.64 5.98 5.08
CA ILE A 83 -4.08 6.17 6.47
C ILE A 83 -4.68 4.86 7.01
N ASP A 84 -5.52 4.24 6.20
CA ASP A 84 -6.18 2.98 6.50
C ASP A 84 -5.17 1.85 6.73
N ILE A 85 -4.12 1.79 5.92
CA ILE A 85 -3.01 0.87 6.08
C ILE A 85 -2.25 1.13 7.37
N VAL A 86 -1.90 2.39 7.67
CA VAL A 86 -1.13 2.76 8.87
C VAL A 86 -1.93 2.47 10.15
N ASN A 87 -3.25 2.67 10.12
CA ASN A 87 -4.12 2.41 11.26
C ASN A 87 -4.53 0.95 11.43
N ALA A 88 -4.44 0.13 10.38
CA ALA A 88 -4.92 -1.24 10.43
C ALA A 88 -4.13 -2.10 11.41
N ASP A 89 -4.87 -2.82 12.25
CA ASP A 89 -4.36 -4.02 12.90
C ASP A 89 -4.27 -5.19 11.91
N LYS A 90 -3.77 -6.32 12.39
CA LYS A 90 -3.58 -7.51 11.57
C LYS A 90 -4.88 -8.02 10.93
N ASN A 91 -5.99 -8.01 11.66
CA ASN A 91 -7.26 -8.56 11.19
C ASN A 91 -7.90 -7.64 10.15
N SER A 92 -8.03 -6.36 10.49
CA SER A 92 -8.56 -5.33 9.58
C SER A 92 -7.71 -5.20 8.31
N PHE A 93 -6.38 -5.35 8.41
CA PHE A 93 -5.54 -5.39 7.22
C PHE A 93 -5.79 -6.65 6.39
N SER A 94 -5.95 -7.81 7.02
CA SER A 94 -6.22 -9.07 6.30
C SER A 94 -7.51 -8.99 5.49
N GLU A 95 -8.58 -8.44 6.08
CA GLU A 95 -9.85 -8.20 5.39
C GLU A 95 -9.68 -7.22 4.21
N LYS A 96 -8.95 -6.10 4.42
CA LYS A 96 -8.64 -5.16 3.34
C LYS A 96 -7.79 -5.77 2.23
N ALA A 97 -6.83 -6.62 2.60
CA ALA A 97 -5.99 -7.33 1.66
C ALA A 97 -6.80 -8.27 0.77
N GLU A 98 -7.81 -8.96 1.30
CA GLU A 98 -8.75 -9.75 0.50
C GLU A 98 -9.52 -8.89 -0.49
N VAL A 99 -10.03 -7.73 -0.05
CA VAL A 99 -10.74 -6.78 -0.92
C VAL A 99 -9.82 -6.31 -2.05
N TRP A 100 -8.58 -5.93 -1.74
CA TRP A 100 -7.61 -5.52 -2.77
C TRP A 100 -7.31 -6.64 -3.76
N ILE A 101 -7.07 -7.87 -3.29
CA ILE A 101 -6.83 -9.02 -4.18
C ILE A 101 -8.05 -9.27 -5.08
N ASN A 102 -9.27 -9.17 -4.55
CA ASN A 102 -10.48 -9.32 -5.33
C ASN A 102 -10.65 -8.23 -6.40
N ASP A 103 -10.35 -6.98 -6.07
CA ASP A 103 -10.42 -5.87 -7.03
C ASP A 103 -9.30 -5.97 -8.09
N LEU A 104 -8.13 -6.47 -7.70
CA LEU A 104 -7.06 -6.80 -8.64
C LEU A 104 -7.49 -7.92 -9.61
N ASN A 105 -8.24 -8.92 -9.13
CA ASN A 105 -8.76 -10.00 -9.98
C ASN A 105 -9.71 -9.46 -11.06
N LYS A 106 -10.66 -8.61 -10.67
CA LYS A 106 -11.58 -7.99 -11.64
C LYS A 106 -10.82 -7.18 -12.71
N LYS A 107 -9.80 -6.42 -12.29
CA LYS A 107 -8.96 -5.66 -13.23
C LYS A 107 -8.12 -6.56 -14.12
N LEU A 108 -7.63 -7.68 -13.60
CA LEU A 108 -6.91 -8.67 -14.38
C LEU A 108 -7.82 -9.32 -15.43
N GLU A 109 -9.03 -9.73 -15.04
CA GLU A 109 -10.05 -10.27 -15.96
C GLU A 109 -10.36 -9.26 -17.09
N GLU A 110 -10.59 -7.99 -16.74
CA GLU A 110 -10.79 -6.92 -17.73
C GLU A 110 -9.59 -6.78 -18.69
N LEU A 111 -8.35 -6.85 -18.17
CA LEU A 111 -7.15 -6.77 -19.00
C LEU A 111 -6.98 -8.00 -19.89
N GLU A 112 -7.33 -9.20 -19.42
CA GLU A 112 -7.31 -10.41 -20.22
C GLU A 112 -8.30 -10.34 -21.38
N GLU A 113 -9.53 -9.89 -21.13
CA GLU A 113 -10.53 -9.68 -22.18
C GLU A 113 -10.06 -8.67 -23.23
N LYS A 114 -9.53 -7.53 -22.78
CA LYS A 114 -8.97 -6.50 -23.68
C LYS A 114 -7.77 -7.02 -24.47
N THR A 115 -6.96 -7.90 -23.88
CA THR A 115 -5.84 -8.55 -24.57
C THR A 115 -6.32 -9.44 -25.71
N ILE A 116 -7.43 -10.17 -25.54
CA ILE A 116 -7.96 -11.07 -26.59
C ILE A 116 -8.36 -10.29 -27.85
N ILE A 117 -8.98 -9.13 -27.67
CA ILE A 117 -9.51 -8.30 -28.78
C ILE A 117 -8.51 -7.28 -29.33
N ALA A 118 -7.36 -7.10 -28.67
CA ALA A 118 -6.33 -6.15 -29.10
C ALA A 118 -5.65 -6.55 -30.43
N SER A 119 -5.01 -5.57 -31.08
CA SER A 119 -4.13 -5.79 -32.23
C SER A 119 -2.92 -6.65 -31.83
N GLU A 120 -2.23 -7.27 -32.80
CA GLU A 120 -1.14 -8.21 -32.50
C GLU A 120 0.03 -7.53 -31.77
N ASP A 121 0.38 -6.31 -32.15
CA ASP A 121 1.43 -5.54 -31.47
C ASP A 121 1.05 -5.17 -30.03
N LEU A 122 -0.22 -4.80 -29.80
CA LEU A 122 -0.73 -4.46 -28.47
C LEU A 122 -0.89 -5.73 -27.60
N LYS A 123 -1.29 -6.85 -28.20
CA LYS A 123 -1.38 -8.17 -27.55
C LYS A 123 -0.08 -8.57 -26.89
N VAL A 124 1.06 -8.39 -27.56
CA VAL A 124 2.37 -8.73 -26.98
C VAL A 124 2.64 -7.92 -25.71
N LYS A 125 2.42 -6.60 -25.76
CA LYS A 125 2.62 -5.71 -24.61
C LYS A 125 1.66 -6.03 -23.45
N LEU A 126 0.39 -6.27 -23.76
CA LEU A 126 -0.62 -6.56 -22.74
C LEU A 126 -0.40 -7.93 -22.10
N LYS A 127 -0.05 -8.97 -22.88
CA LYS A 127 0.30 -10.30 -22.35
C LYS A 127 1.43 -10.23 -21.33
N GLU A 128 2.47 -9.43 -21.59
CA GLU A 128 3.56 -9.22 -20.64
C GLU A 128 3.06 -8.61 -19.33
N GLN A 129 2.21 -7.58 -19.39
CA GLN A 129 1.67 -6.96 -18.17
C GLN A 129 0.70 -7.89 -17.41
N VAL A 130 -0.15 -8.63 -18.12
CA VAL A 130 -1.06 -9.64 -17.55
C VAL A 130 -0.26 -10.70 -16.79
N GLU A 131 0.83 -11.20 -17.36
CA GLU A 131 1.64 -12.24 -16.72
C GLU A 131 2.40 -11.72 -15.50
N ASN A 132 2.90 -10.48 -15.56
CA ASN A 132 3.46 -9.79 -14.40
C ASN A 132 2.42 -9.64 -13.28
N ILE A 133 1.19 -9.21 -13.62
CA ILE A 133 0.10 -9.06 -12.66
C ILE A 133 -0.24 -10.40 -12.00
N LYS A 134 -0.34 -11.49 -12.78
CA LYS A 134 -0.57 -12.85 -12.26
C LYS A 134 0.52 -13.28 -11.27
N THR A 135 1.78 -13.07 -11.65
CA THR A 135 2.93 -13.43 -10.80
C THR A 135 2.89 -12.69 -9.46
N TYR A 136 2.66 -11.38 -9.50
CA TYR A 136 2.58 -10.57 -8.30
C TYR A 136 1.33 -10.88 -7.47
N LYS A 137 0.19 -11.21 -8.11
CA LYS A 137 -1.03 -11.65 -7.42
C LYS A 137 -0.78 -12.91 -6.61
N THR A 138 -0.18 -13.95 -7.21
CA THR A 138 0.15 -15.17 -6.47
C THR A 138 1.09 -14.87 -5.29
N SER A 139 2.02 -13.92 -5.47
CA SER A 139 2.87 -13.45 -4.38
C SER A 139 2.08 -12.73 -3.28
N LEU A 140 1.08 -11.92 -3.62
CA LEU A 140 0.17 -11.27 -2.65
C LEU A 140 -0.68 -12.29 -1.89
N GLU A 141 -1.25 -13.27 -2.57
CA GLU A 141 -2.04 -14.33 -1.94
C GLU A 141 -1.21 -15.11 -0.94
N LYS A 142 0.03 -15.46 -1.31
CA LYS A 142 0.99 -16.08 -0.37
C LYS A 142 1.28 -15.18 0.82
N LYS A 143 1.53 -13.88 0.58
CA LYS A 143 1.77 -12.91 1.66
C LYS A 143 0.57 -12.75 2.57
N LEU A 144 -0.66 -12.79 2.05
CA LEU A 144 -1.88 -12.76 2.86
C LEU A 144 -2.00 -14.01 3.74
N THR A 145 -1.66 -15.18 3.23
CA THR A 145 -1.60 -16.41 4.05
C THR A 145 -0.54 -16.27 5.15
N GLU A 146 0.67 -15.82 4.80
CA GLU A 146 1.74 -15.53 5.78
C GLU A 146 1.29 -14.51 6.83
N ILE A 147 0.52 -13.49 6.43
CA ILE A 147 -0.09 -12.52 7.33
C ILE A 147 -0.99 -13.26 8.30
N LYS A 148 -1.98 -14.01 7.83
CA LYS A 148 -2.96 -14.69 8.69
C LYS A 148 -2.26 -15.62 9.70
N GLU A 149 -1.23 -16.33 9.25
CA GLU A 149 -0.48 -17.30 10.06
C GLU A 149 0.62 -16.67 10.94
N SER A 150 1.09 -15.46 10.61
CA SER A 150 2.21 -14.84 11.32
C SER A 150 1.87 -14.56 12.78
N GLN A 151 2.85 -14.74 13.66
CA GLN A 151 2.77 -14.18 15.01
C GLN A 151 3.01 -12.67 14.97
N ASP A 152 2.54 -11.96 16.00
CA ASP A 152 2.59 -10.48 16.09
C ASP A 152 3.98 -9.88 15.86
N HIS A 153 5.05 -10.63 16.16
CA HIS A 153 6.43 -10.15 15.98
C HIS A 153 6.87 -10.07 14.50
N ASN A 154 6.30 -10.87 13.60
CA ASN A 154 6.65 -10.88 12.16
C ASN A 154 5.66 -10.13 11.28
N TRP A 155 4.50 -9.77 11.83
CA TRP A 155 3.42 -9.07 11.14
C TRP A 155 3.90 -7.89 10.29
N HIS A 156 4.70 -6.98 10.86
CA HIS A 156 5.16 -5.77 10.18
C HIS A 156 5.98 -6.05 8.91
N LYS A 157 6.86 -7.05 8.96
CA LYS A 157 7.69 -7.44 7.81
C LYS A 157 6.84 -8.04 6.69
N VAL A 158 5.85 -8.86 7.04
CA VAL A 158 4.95 -9.46 6.04
C VAL A 158 4.03 -8.40 5.44
N LYS A 159 3.52 -7.48 6.27
CA LYS A 159 2.74 -6.31 5.84
C LYS A 159 3.50 -5.44 4.86
N ASP A 160 4.74 -5.06 5.17
CA ASP A 160 5.57 -4.23 4.28
C ASP A 160 5.81 -4.94 2.93
N GLY A 161 6.11 -6.24 2.95
CA GLY A 161 6.25 -7.04 1.73
C GLY A 161 4.95 -7.15 0.92
N PHE A 162 3.79 -7.19 1.58
CA PHE A 162 2.49 -7.12 0.92
C PHE A 162 2.29 -5.76 0.24
N GLU A 163 2.55 -4.64 0.93
CA GLU A 163 2.43 -3.29 0.39
C GLU A 163 3.30 -3.08 -0.85
N GLU A 164 4.55 -3.56 -0.83
CA GLU A 164 5.47 -3.48 -1.96
C GLU A 164 4.94 -4.22 -3.19
N ASN A 165 4.45 -5.45 -3.00
CA ASN A 165 3.87 -6.23 -4.09
C ASN A 165 2.59 -5.59 -4.64
N LEU A 166 1.72 -5.06 -3.77
CA LEU A 166 0.52 -4.34 -4.19
C LEU A 166 0.88 -3.13 -5.05
N SER A 167 1.90 -2.37 -4.66
CA SER A 167 2.39 -1.23 -5.45
C SER A 167 2.87 -1.65 -6.85
N LYS A 168 3.61 -2.76 -6.96
CA LYS A 168 4.07 -3.30 -8.25
C LYS A 168 2.90 -3.70 -9.16
N ILE A 169 1.86 -4.30 -8.60
CA ILE A 169 0.65 -4.64 -9.37
C ILE A 169 -0.05 -3.40 -9.86
N LYS A 170 -0.30 -2.42 -8.98
CA LYS A 170 -0.94 -1.16 -9.36
C LYS A 170 -0.20 -0.46 -10.51
N LYS A 171 1.13 -0.45 -10.47
CA LYS A 171 1.97 0.09 -11.57
C LYS A 171 1.80 -0.70 -12.87
N SER A 172 1.79 -2.03 -12.80
CA SER A 172 1.63 -2.89 -13.98
C SER A 172 0.25 -2.74 -14.62
N ILE A 173 -0.80 -2.63 -13.79
CA ILE A 173 -2.17 -2.35 -14.24
C ILE A 173 -2.24 -0.98 -14.93
N ASN A 174 -1.72 0.07 -14.30
CA ASN A 174 -1.74 1.41 -14.90
C ASN A 174 -1.03 1.41 -16.25
N LYS A 175 0.15 0.80 -16.33
CA LYS A 175 0.91 0.65 -17.58
C LYS A 175 0.12 -0.11 -18.66
N ALA A 176 -0.58 -1.19 -18.29
CA ALA A 176 -1.42 -1.94 -19.21
C ALA A 176 -2.57 -1.08 -19.75
N PHE A 177 -3.25 -0.32 -18.88
CA PHE A 177 -4.32 0.58 -19.30
C PHE A 177 -3.83 1.76 -20.13
N ASP A 178 -2.62 2.25 -19.89
CA ASP A 178 -2.02 3.31 -20.71
C ASP A 178 -1.79 2.81 -22.15
N TYR A 179 -1.32 1.57 -22.34
CA TYR A 179 -1.22 0.97 -23.68
C TYR A 179 -2.54 0.84 -24.43
N ILE A 180 -3.67 0.78 -23.71
CA ILE A 180 -5.00 0.66 -24.31
C ILE A 180 -5.59 2.03 -24.69
N LYS A 181 -5.10 3.10 -24.04
CA LYS A 181 -5.53 4.48 -24.31
C LYS A 181 -4.75 5.12 -25.47
N GLU A 182 -3.55 4.61 -25.77
CA GLU A 182 -2.75 4.96 -26.95
C GLU A 182 -3.36 4.39 -28.24
#